data_AF-A0A368KYY5-F1
#
_entry.id   AF-A0A368KYY5-F1
#
_cell.length_a   1.000
_cell.length_b   1.000
_cell.length_c   1.000
_cell.angle_alpha   90.00
_cell.angle_beta   90.00
_cell.angle_gamma   90.00
#
_symmetry.space_group_name_H-M   'P 1'
#
loop_
_entity.id
_entity.type
_entity.pdbx_description
1 polymer ?
#
loop_
_entity_poly.entity_id
_entity_poly.type
_entity_poly.pdbx_seq_one_letter_code
_entity_poly.pdbx_strand_id
1 'polypeptide(L)'
;MTPKHEEENLEQIINSPSYVLPQNDTDFLAGESMRGVRLQLEYTKPQEFLTRQKINSTIILFGGTQIVERSQAEAKLNKLKEQQQKEGTRPELQRSIHRAERQLAKSKYYDEARAFASLVSQHSYHNDRYDYVVVTGGGPGIMEAGNRGAYDVGAPSIGLNITLPEEQHPNPYITPGLCFMFHYFAMRKMHFLMRAKALVVFPGGFGTFDELFDALTLRQTDRMQAIPIILYGTEYWKNAINFEFLADEAVIRDEHLKLLNFADSPSEAWNIITKFHEADPEAKVIAP
;
A
#
# COMPACT_ATOMS: atom_id res chain seq x y z
N MET A 1 -51.37 -34.33 -12.78
CA MET A 1 -50.39 -34.35 -11.69
C MET A 1 -51.14 -34.61 -10.40
N THR A 2 -50.59 -35.41 -9.47
CA THR A 2 -51.26 -35.60 -8.16
C THR A 2 -50.88 -34.45 -7.23
N PRO A 3 -51.70 -34.10 -6.22
CA PRO A 3 -51.42 -32.99 -5.29
C PRO A 3 -50.03 -33.06 -4.64
N LYS A 4 -49.55 -34.28 -4.38
CA LYS A 4 -48.19 -34.53 -3.87
C LYS A 4 -47.07 -34.05 -4.81
N HIS A 5 -47.25 -34.15 -6.13
CA HIS A 5 -46.28 -33.64 -7.10
C HIS A 5 -46.27 -32.12 -7.17
N GLU A 6 -47.39 -31.47 -6.85
CA GLU A 6 -47.49 -30.00 -6.83
C GLU A 6 -46.76 -29.42 -5.60
N GLU A 7 -46.93 -30.05 -4.43
CA GLU A 7 -46.21 -29.71 -3.20
C GLU A 7 -44.69 -29.91 -3.35
N GLU A 8 -44.25 -31.07 -3.87
CA GLU A 8 -42.83 -31.35 -4.12
C GLU A 8 -42.21 -30.35 -5.12
N ASN A 9 -42.95 -29.97 -6.16
CA ASN A 9 -42.48 -28.98 -7.13
C ASN A 9 -42.40 -27.57 -6.54
N LEU A 10 -43.37 -27.18 -5.69
CA LEU A 10 -43.33 -25.89 -5.01
C LEU A 10 -42.13 -25.79 -4.05
N GLU A 11 -41.84 -26.85 -3.29
CA GLU A 11 -40.64 -26.91 -2.45
C GLU A 11 -39.36 -26.79 -3.28
N GLN A 12 -39.28 -27.44 -4.44
CA GLN A 12 -38.14 -27.30 -5.35
C GLN A 12 -37.98 -25.88 -5.89
N ILE A 13 -39.08 -25.20 -6.23
CA ILE A 13 -39.06 -23.80 -6.70
C ILE A 13 -38.55 -22.88 -5.59
N ILE A 14 -39.11 -22.98 -4.37
CA ILE A 14 -38.77 -22.08 -3.25
C ILE A 14 -37.30 -22.24 -2.84
N ASN A 15 -36.77 -23.47 -2.90
CA ASN A 15 -35.37 -23.74 -2.59
C ASN A 15 -34.42 -23.58 -3.79
N SER A 16 -34.94 -23.20 -4.97
CA SER A 16 -34.13 -23.00 -6.16
C SER A 16 -33.31 -21.71 -6.05
N PRO A 17 -32.03 -21.71 -6.48
CA PRO A 17 -31.24 -20.47 -6.60
C PRO A 17 -31.94 -19.39 -7.43
N SER A 18 -32.73 -19.77 -8.44
CA SER A 18 -33.44 -18.83 -9.30
C SER A 18 -34.59 -18.07 -8.62
N TYR A 19 -35.02 -18.52 -7.44
CA TYR A 19 -36.05 -17.86 -6.63
C TYR A 19 -35.45 -16.98 -5.52
N VAL A 20 -34.12 -16.95 -5.38
CA VAL A 20 -33.42 -16.04 -4.47
C VAL A 20 -33.40 -14.64 -5.07
N LEU A 21 -33.72 -13.64 -4.24
CA LEU A 21 -33.68 -12.24 -4.65
C LEU A 21 -32.24 -11.84 -5.02
N PRO A 22 -31.94 -11.33 -6.24
CA PRO A 22 -30.57 -11.23 -6.75
C PRO A 22 -29.58 -10.44 -5.88
N GLN A 23 -30.01 -9.36 -5.21
CA GLN A 23 -29.13 -8.61 -4.30
C GLN A 23 -28.73 -9.38 -3.03
N ASN A 24 -29.44 -10.46 -2.70
CA ASN A 24 -29.15 -11.32 -1.56
C ASN A 24 -28.49 -12.66 -1.99
N ASP A 25 -28.42 -12.95 -3.29
CA ASP A 25 -27.83 -14.18 -3.83
C ASP A 25 -26.31 -14.03 -3.92
N THR A 26 -25.60 -14.48 -2.90
CA THR A 26 -24.13 -14.36 -2.84
C THR A 26 -23.42 -15.23 -3.87
N ASP A 27 -24.01 -16.36 -4.27
CA ASP A 27 -23.40 -17.27 -5.25
C ASP A 27 -23.48 -16.65 -6.65
N PHE A 28 -24.63 -16.09 -7.01
CA PHE A 28 -24.77 -15.29 -8.23
C PHE A 28 -23.83 -14.07 -8.23
N LEU A 29 -23.81 -13.31 -7.12
CA LEU A 29 -22.94 -12.13 -6.97
C LEU A 29 -21.44 -12.47 -6.97
N ALA A 30 -21.04 -13.69 -6.62
CA ALA A 30 -19.67 -14.19 -6.72
C ALA A 30 -19.33 -14.78 -8.10
N GLY A 31 -20.34 -15.10 -8.91
CA GLY A 31 -20.20 -15.67 -10.26
C GLY A 31 -19.45 -14.78 -11.25
N GLU A 32 -18.97 -15.36 -12.36
CA GLU A 32 -18.15 -14.64 -13.35
C GLU A 32 -18.90 -13.49 -14.02
N SER A 33 -20.19 -13.66 -14.32
CA SER A 33 -21.04 -12.63 -14.92
C SER A 33 -21.11 -11.36 -14.07
N MET A 34 -21.00 -11.48 -12.74
CA MET A 34 -21.07 -10.36 -11.80
C MET A 34 -19.71 -9.70 -11.51
N ARG A 35 -18.63 -10.10 -12.19
CA ARG A 35 -17.30 -9.50 -12.01
C ARG A 35 -17.32 -7.98 -12.20
N GLY A 36 -18.03 -7.48 -13.22
CA GLY A 36 -18.15 -6.04 -13.46
C GLY A 36 -18.78 -5.28 -12.29
N VAL A 37 -19.82 -5.84 -11.68
CA VAL A 37 -20.48 -5.28 -10.49
C VAL A 37 -19.52 -5.29 -9.31
N ARG A 38 -18.78 -6.39 -9.07
CA ARG A 38 -17.80 -6.46 -7.98
C ARG A 38 -16.67 -5.43 -8.13
N LEU A 39 -16.17 -5.22 -9.35
CA LEU A 39 -15.20 -4.15 -9.63
C LEU A 39 -15.78 -2.77 -9.29
N GLN A 40 -17.04 -2.50 -9.67
CA GLN A 40 -17.71 -1.24 -9.33
C GLN A 40 -17.88 -1.06 -7.81
N LEU A 41 -18.15 -2.14 -7.07
CA LEU A 41 -18.23 -2.10 -5.60
C LEU A 41 -16.87 -1.77 -4.97
N GLU A 42 -15.80 -2.42 -5.42
CA GLU A 42 -14.43 -2.12 -4.96
C GLU A 42 -13.96 -0.72 -5.36
N TYR A 43 -14.45 -0.18 -6.47
CA TYR A 43 -14.23 1.22 -6.83
C TYR A 43 -14.98 2.17 -5.88
N THR A 44 -16.27 1.95 -5.70
CA THR A 44 -17.16 2.94 -5.09
C THR A 44 -17.01 3.01 -3.57
N LYS A 45 -16.88 1.86 -2.90
CA LYS A 45 -16.90 1.78 -1.43
C LYS A 45 -15.78 2.60 -0.77
N PRO A 46 -14.50 2.53 -1.17
CA PRO A 46 -13.48 3.37 -0.58
C PRO A 46 -13.71 4.85 -0.89
N GLN A 47 -14.12 5.21 -2.10
CA GLN A 47 -14.39 6.61 -2.46
C GLN A 47 -15.48 7.24 -1.59
N GLU A 48 -16.57 6.53 -1.33
CA GLU A 48 -17.63 7.03 -0.45
C GLU A 48 -17.14 7.27 0.97
N PHE A 49 -16.40 6.32 1.54
CA PHE A 49 -15.92 6.43 2.92
C PHE A 49 -14.88 7.56 3.05
N LEU A 50 -13.94 7.66 2.12
CA LEU A 50 -12.94 8.73 2.12
C LEU A 50 -13.61 10.12 1.96
N THR A 51 -14.62 10.22 1.10
CA THR A 51 -15.37 11.47 0.89
C THR A 51 -16.15 11.87 2.15
N ARG A 52 -16.81 10.92 2.82
CA ARG A 52 -17.53 11.19 4.09
C ARG A 52 -16.58 11.66 5.20
N GLN A 53 -15.34 11.18 5.21
CA GLN A 53 -14.29 11.61 6.14
C GLN A 53 -13.56 12.89 5.70
N LYS A 54 -14.01 13.54 4.61
CA LYS A 54 -13.41 14.73 4.02
C LYS A 54 -11.92 14.56 3.69
N ILE A 55 -11.50 13.35 3.30
CA ILE A 55 -10.14 13.06 2.88
C ILE A 55 -10.01 13.41 1.39
N ASN A 56 -9.29 14.49 1.11
CA ASN A 56 -9.12 15.02 -0.24
C ASN A 56 -7.86 14.48 -0.91
N SER A 57 -6.76 14.33 -0.19
CA SER A 57 -5.51 13.80 -0.73
C SER A 57 -4.76 12.88 0.23
N THR A 58 -3.86 12.09 -0.35
CA THR A 58 -3.07 11.08 0.36
C THR A 58 -1.57 11.18 0.04
N ILE A 59 -0.74 10.71 0.96
CA ILE A 59 0.68 10.42 0.73
C ILE A 59 0.86 8.91 0.82
N ILE A 60 1.32 8.30 -0.28
CA ILE A 60 1.52 6.86 -0.34
C ILE A 60 2.87 6.52 0.30
N LEU A 61 2.86 5.56 1.24
CA LEU A 61 4.08 4.92 1.74
C LEU A 61 4.13 3.46 1.31
N PHE A 62 5.16 3.11 0.52
CA PHE A 62 5.48 1.73 0.19
C PHE A 62 6.86 1.33 0.72
N GLY A 63 7.02 0.04 0.98
CA GLY A 63 8.28 -0.55 1.40
C GLY A 63 8.13 -1.99 1.84
N GLY A 64 9.23 -2.59 2.27
CA GLY A 64 9.28 -4.00 2.63
C GLY A 64 8.46 -4.35 3.87
N THR A 65 7.68 -5.44 3.78
CA THR A 65 6.97 -6.07 4.92
C THR A 65 7.92 -6.65 5.98
N GLN A 66 9.19 -6.85 5.61
CA GLN A 66 10.22 -7.49 6.42
C GLN A 66 11.14 -6.48 7.13
N ILE A 67 10.90 -5.18 6.95
CA ILE A 67 11.62 -4.11 7.65
C ILE A 67 10.81 -3.75 8.88
N VAL A 68 11.18 -4.34 10.01
CA VAL A 68 10.45 -4.24 11.28
C VAL A 68 11.19 -3.33 12.27
N GLU A 69 10.49 -2.99 13.36
CA GLU A 69 11.08 -2.26 14.48
C GLU A 69 12.35 -2.96 15.00
N ARG A 70 13.31 -2.15 15.45
CA ARG A 70 14.63 -2.62 15.87
C ARG A 70 14.58 -3.72 16.93
N SER A 71 13.72 -3.57 17.93
CA SER A 71 13.53 -4.54 19.02
C SER A 71 13.15 -5.93 18.49
N GLN A 72 12.24 -6.00 17.52
CA GLN A 72 11.80 -7.23 16.90
C GLN A 72 12.91 -7.87 16.04
N ALA A 73 13.65 -7.05 15.29
CA ALA A 73 14.79 -7.51 14.50
C ALA A 73 15.91 -8.07 15.37
N GLU A 74 16.22 -7.42 16.50
CA GLU A 74 17.21 -7.88 17.49
C GLU A 74 16.77 -9.20 18.14
N ALA A 75 15.52 -9.30 18.58
CA ALA A 75 14.97 -10.53 19.16
C ALA A 75 15.08 -11.71 18.20
N LYS A 76 14.76 -11.51 16.91
CA LYS A 76 14.88 -12.54 15.87
C LYS A 76 16.34 -12.96 15.65
N LEU A 77 17.26 -11.99 15.58
CA LEU A 77 18.68 -12.27 15.39
C LEU A 77 19.25 -13.06 16.58
N ASN A 78 18.91 -12.68 17.81
CA ASN A 78 19.35 -13.35 19.03
C ASN A 78 18.86 -14.80 19.07
N LYS A 79 17.57 -15.03 18.77
CA LYS A 79 17.00 -16.39 18.68
C LYS A 79 17.73 -17.29 17.68
N LEU A 80 18.09 -16.75 16.51
CA LEU A 80 18.83 -17.51 15.50
C LEU A 80 20.27 -17.82 15.93
N LYS A 81 20.94 -16.87 16.60
CA LYS A 81 22.29 -17.08 17.17
C LYS A 81 22.28 -18.12 18.30
N GLU A 82 21.27 -18.09 19.17
CA GLU A 82 21.09 -19.12 20.20
C GLU A 82 20.83 -20.51 19.59
N GLN A 83 20.02 -20.57 18.53
CA GLN A 83 19.79 -21.82 17.81
C GLN A 83 21.10 -22.37 17.22
N GLN A 84 21.94 -21.51 16.65
CA GLN A 84 23.24 -21.92 16.10
C GLN A 84 24.19 -22.46 17.19
N GLN A 85 24.16 -21.86 18.38
CA GLN A 85 24.94 -22.36 19.52
C GLN A 85 24.48 -23.74 19.98
N LYS A 86 23.17 -24.04 19.93
CA LYS A 86 22.60 -25.32 20.37
C LYS A 86 22.71 -26.43 19.32
N GLU A 87 22.44 -26.13 18.05
CA GLU A 87 22.29 -27.11 16.97
C GLU A 87 23.52 -27.23 16.05
N GLY A 88 24.54 -26.40 16.29
CA GLY A 88 25.73 -26.29 15.46
C GLY A 88 25.50 -25.48 14.18
N THR A 89 26.57 -25.36 13.38
CA THR A 89 26.55 -24.57 12.16
C THR A 89 25.93 -25.34 11.00
N ARG A 90 24.81 -24.84 10.46
CA ARG A 90 24.18 -25.35 9.23
C ARG A 90 24.13 -24.25 8.16
N PRO A 91 24.32 -24.55 6.86
CA PRO A 91 24.28 -23.53 5.80
C PRO A 91 22.97 -22.71 5.78
N GLU A 92 21.83 -23.35 6.01
CA GLU A 92 20.52 -22.67 6.05
C GLU A 92 20.40 -21.70 7.23
N LEU A 93 20.97 -22.08 8.38
CA LEU A 93 20.97 -21.27 9.58
C LEU A 93 21.91 -20.07 9.45
N GLN A 94 23.10 -20.27 8.85
CA GLN A 94 24.02 -19.18 8.51
C GLN A 94 23.35 -18.17 7.56
N ARG A 95 22.67 -18.66 6.52
CA ARG A 95 21.91 -17.80 5.60
C ARG A 95 20.80 -17.04 6.33
N SER A 96 20.12 -17.68 7.27
CA SER A 96 19.06 -17.05 8.07
C SER A 96 19.59 -15.98 9.01
N ILE A 97 20.74 -16.22 9.67
CA ILE A 97 21.43 -15.23 10.51
C ILE A 97 21.85 -14.04 9.68
N HIS A 98 22.51 -14.26 8.52
CA HIS A 98 22.90 -13.18 7.63
C HIS A 98 21.69 -12.34 7.19
N ARG A 99 20.57 -12.98 6.84
CA ARG A 99 19.32 -12.27 6.51
C ARG A 99 18.80 -11.46 7.70
N ALA A 100 18.85 -11.99 8.92
CA ALA A 100 18.43 -11.29 10.12
C ALA A 100 19.33 -10.08 10.44
N GLU A 101 20.65 -10.19 10.22
CA GLU A 101 21.57 -9.04 10.32
C GLU A 101 21.22 -7.96 9.29
N ARG A 102 20.91 -8.36 8.05
CA ARG A 102 20.45 -7.42 7.01
C ARG A 102 19.06 -6.84 7.28
N GLN A 103 18.21 -7.52 8.05
CA GLN A 103 16.93 -6.98 8.53
C GLN A 103 17.16 -5.96 9.64
N LEU A 104 18.00 -6.29 10.62
CA LEU A 104 18.37 -5.38 11.71
C LEU A 104 19.02 -4.10 11.16
N ALA A 105 19.94 -4.21 10.21
CA ALA A 105 20.54 -3.04 9.56
C ALA A 105 19.52 -2.14 8.85
N LYS A 106 18.39 -2.70 8.38
CA LYS A 106 17.30 -1.95 7.74
C LYS A 106 16.27 -1.42 8.73
N SER A 107 16.28 -1.83 10.00
CA SER A 107 15.30 -1.39 10.99
C SER A 107 15.24 0.13 11.15
N LYS A 108 16.34 0.84 10.87
CA LYS A 108 16.35 2.31 10.79
C LYS A 108 15.27 2.88 9.87
N TYR A 109 14.96 2.20 8.76
CA TYR A 109 13.94 2.65 7.81
C TYR A 109 12.52 2.53 8.40
N TYR A 110 12.30 1.65 9.37
CA TYR A 110 11.04 1.62 10.11
C TYR A 110 10.88 2.90 10.94
N ASP A 111 11.92 3.29 11.68
CA ASP A 111 11.90 4.50 12.51
C ASP A 111 11.77 5.76 11.64
N GLU A 112 12.48 5.80 10.52
CA GLU A 112 12.41 6.90 9.55
C GLU A 112 11.04 6.99 8.85
N ALA A 113 10.43 5.88 8.46
CA ALA A 113 9.08 5.85 7.89
C ALA A 113 8.03 6.32 8.90
N ARG A 114 8.16 5.90 10.16
CA ARG A 114 7.32 6.37 11.26
C ARG A 114 7.47 7.87 11.49
N ALA A 115 8.71 8.36 11.57
CA ALA A 115 8.99 9.78 11.76
C ALA A 115 8.48 10.64 10.58
N PHE A 116 8.65 10.17 9.35
CA PHE A 116 8.10 10.83 8.15
C PHE A 116 6.58 10.90 8.20
N ALA A 117 5.91 9.78 8.49
CA ALA A 117 4.46 9.76 8.60
C ALA A 117 3.94 10.69 9.70
N SER A 118 4.57 10.71 10.89
CA SER A 118 4.22 11.66 11.95
C SER A 118 4.35 13.11 11.50
N LEU A 119 5.45 13.46 10.82
CA LEU A 119 5.71 14.82 10.32
C LEU A 119 4.65 15.27 9.30
N VAL A 120 4.35 14.44 8.31
CA VAL A 120 3.34 14.75 7.29
C VAL A 120 1.95 14.87 7.93
N SER A 121 1.61 13.93 8.82
CA SER A 121 0.31 13.88 9.48
C SER A 121 0.02 15.10 10.35
N GLN A 122 1.03 15.75 10.93
CA GLN A 122 0.85 17.02 11.65
C GLN A 122 0.34 18.16 10.75
N HIS A 123 0.54 18.08 9.43
CA HIS A 123 0.11 19.06 8.44
C HIS A 123 -1.17 18.63 7.69
N SER A 124 -1.75 17.49 8.08
CA SER A 124 -2.80 16.84 7.30
C SER A 124 -4.19 17.47 7.43
N TYR A 125 -4.47 18.23 8.49
CA TYR A 125 -5.80 18.82 8.70
C TYR A 125 -5.78 20.34 8.54
N HIS A 126 -6.51 20.85 7.55
CA HIS A 126 -6.69 22.27 7.32
C HIS A 126 -7.95 22.54 6.49
N ASN A 127 -8.54 23.74 6.59
CA ASN A 127 -9.74 24.13 5.83
C ASN A 127 -10.91 23.13 5.93
N ASP A 128 -11.14 22.58 7.13
CA ASP A 128 -12.20 21.61 7.42
C ASP A 128 -12.15 20.34 6.54
N ARG A 129 -10.95 19.94 6.10
CA ARG A 129 -10.70 18.70 5.38
C ARG A 129 -9.34 18.11 5.73
N TYR A 130 -9.14 16.87 5.32
CA TYR A 130 -7.83 16.22 5.41
C TYR A 130 -7.15 16.16 4.04
N ASP A 131 -5.91 16.60 4.01
CA ASP A 131 -4.98 16.46 2.89
C ASP A 131 -3.73 15.72 3.37
N TYR A 132 -2.96 15.15 2.46
CA TYR A 132 -1.74 14.40 2.79
C TYR A 132 -1.91 13.22 3.77
N VAL A 133 -3.11 12.63 3.82
CA VAL A 133 -3.39 11.49 4.70
C VAL A 133 -2.50 10.30 4.32
N VAL A 134 -1.80 9.73 5.30
CA VAL A 134 -0.94 8.57 5.06
C VAL A 134 -1.78 7.38 4.60
N VAL A 135 -1.44 6.81 3.44
CA VAL A 135 -2.07 5.60 2.90
C VAL A 135 -1.01 4.53 2.67
N THR A 136 -1.29 3.31 3.11
CA THR A 136 -0.41 2.15 2.97
C THR A 136 -1.20 0.92 2.55
N GLY A 137 -0.51 -0.19 2.30
CA GLY A 137 -1.17 -1.49 2.07
C GLY A 137 -1.75 -2.13 3.33
N GLY A 138 -1.60 -1.53 4.51
CA GLY A 138 -2.16 -2.01 5.77
C GLY A 138 -1.44 -3.21 6.39
N GLY A 139 -0.37 -3.71 5.77
CA GLY A 139 0.43 -4.83 6.29
C GLY A 139 1.47 -4.43 7.35
N PRO A 140 2.36 -5.36 7.74
CA PRO A 140 3.46 -5.09 8.66
C PRO A 140 4.61 -4.33 7.98
N GLY A 141 5.64 -4.03 8.77
CA GLY A 141 6.89 -3.43 8.29
C GLY A 141 6.75 -1.94 7.98
N ILE A 142 7.24 -1.47 6.83
CA ILE A 142 7.14 -0.04 6.46
C ILE A 142 5.68 0.45 6.43
N MET A 143 4.75 -0.39 5.98
CA MET A 143 3.33 -0.03 5.95
C MET A 143 2.80 0.25 7.37
N GLU A 144 3.15 -0.62 8.32
CA GLU A 144 2.83 -0.43 9.73
C GLU A 144 3.51 0.82 10.30
N ALA A 145 4.80 1.03 10.02
CA ALA A 145 5.51 2.22 10.46
C ALA A 145 4.82 3.51 9.99
N GLY A 146 4.36 3.54 8.74
CA GLY A 146 3.59 4.66 8.19
C GLY A 146 2.28 4.89 8.94
N ASN A 147 1.45 3.84 9.10
CA ASN A 147 0.20 3.99 9.84
C ASN A 147 0.44 4.38 11.31
N ARG A 148 1.47 3.82 11.94
CA ARG A 148 1.86 4.10 13.33
C ARG A 148 2.30 5.55 13.51
N GLY A 149 3.10 6.09 12.59
CA GLY A 149 3.55 7.48 12.67
C GLY A 149 2.40 8.47 12.68
N ALA A 150 1.38 8.24 11.84
CA ALA A 150 0.15 9.03 11.84
C ALA A 150 -0.67 8.84 13.14
N TYR A 151 -0.79 7.59 13.60
CA TYR A 151 -1.49 7.24 14.83
C TYR A 151 -0.89 7.93 16.06
N ASP A 152 0.44 7.98 16.17
CA ASP A 152 1.15 8.58 17.31
C ASP A 152 0.84 10.07 17.50
N VAL A 153 0.45 10.77 16.42
CA VAL A 153 0.07 12.19 16.45
C VAL A 153 -1.45 12.40 16.39
N GLY A 154 -2.24 11.32 16.52
CA GLY A 154 -3.70 11.38 16.51
C GLY A 154 -4.33 11.70 15.15
N ALA A 155 -3.59 11.56 14.05
CA ALA A 155 -4.07 11.83 12.70
C ALA A 155 -4.66 10.56 12.05
N PRO A 156 -5.58 10.70 11.07
CA PRO A 156 -6.09 9.56 10.35
C PRO A 156 -5.01 8.90 9.48
N SER A 157 -5.09 7.58 9.31
CA SER A 157 -4.32 6.83 8.32
C SER A 157 -5.14 5.73 7.68
N ILE A 158 -4.86 5.45 6.41
CA ILE A 158 -5.63 4.54 5.55
C ILE A 158 -4.85 3.24 5.36
N GLY A 159 -5.57 2.12 5.36
CA GLY A 159 -5.08 0.82 4.95
C GLY A 159 -5.86 0.28 3.75
N LEU A 160 -5.19 0.11 2.62
CA LEU A 160 -5.76 -0.60 1.45
C LEU A 160 -5.22 -2.03 1.48
N ASN A 161 -5.91 -2.94 2.17
CA ASN A 161 -5.51 -4.33 2.34
C ASN A 161 -5.98 -5.20 1.15
N ILE A 162 -5.45 -6.41 1.00
CA ILE A 162 -5.85 -7.33 -0.08
C ILE A 162 -5.97 -8.76 0.42
N THR A 163 -6.90 -9.52 -0.15
CA THR A 163 -6.99 -10.95 0.12
C THR A 163 -5.78 -11.68 -0.45
N LEU A 164 -5.01 -12.34 0.42
CA LEU A 164 -3.88 -13.19 0.05
C LEU A 164 -4.17 -14.65 0.44
N PRO A 165 -3.48 -15.64 -0.16
CA PRO A 165 -3.65 -17.05 0.21
C PRO A 165 -3.35 -17.33 1.69
N GLU A 166 -2.41 -16.59 2.27
CA GLU A 166 -2.13 -16.61 3.71
C GLU A 166 -2.84 -15.43 4.38
N GLU A 167 -3.37 -15.65 5.58
CA GLU A 167 -4.09 -14.62 6.33
C GLU A 167 -3.15 -13.48 6.74
N GLN A 168 -3.40 -12.29 6.19
CA GLN A 168 -2.72 -11.06 6.60
C GLN A 168 -3.70 -10.17 7.36
N HIS A 169 -3.55 -10.10 8.68
CA HIS A 169 -4.27 -9.12 9.47
C HIS A 169 -3.75 -7.70 9.19
N PRO A 170 -4.66 -6.70 9.11
CA PRO A 170 -4.24 -5.31 9.04
C PRO A 170 -3.48 -4.92 10.31
N ASN A 171 -2.50 -4.03 10.19
CA ASN A 171 -1.79 -3.50 11.34
C ASN A 171 -2.72 -2.67 12.24
N PRO A 172 -2.47 -2.61 13.56
CA PRO A 172 -3.42 -2.05 14.53
C PRO A 172 -3.47 -0.52 14.56
N TYR A 173 -2.68 0.17 13.73
CA TYR A 173 -2.55 1.62 13.74
C TYR A 173 -3.39 2.31 12.66
N ILE A 174 -4.05 1.54 11.79
CA ILE A 174 -4.98 2.05 10.80
C ILE A 174 -6.21 2.62 11.50
N THR A 175 -6.70 3.77 11.05
CA THR A 175 -7.89 4.39 11.65
C THR A 175 -9.12 3.51 11.45
N PRO A 176 -9.91 3.24 12.52
CA PRO A 176 -11.18 2.54 12.38
C PRO A 176 -12.09 3.22 11.34
N GLY A 177 -12.61 2.43 10.39
CA GLY A 177 -13.40 2.93 9.26
C GLY A 177 -12.59 3.34 8.02
N LEU A 178 -11.26 3.32 8.07
CA LEU A 178 -10.35 3.60 6.94
C LEU A 178 -9.48 2.39 6.54
N CYS A 179 -9.92 1.19 6.87
CA CYS A 179 -9.30 -0.07 6.41
C CYS A 179 -10.22 -0.73 5.36
N PHE A 180 -9.76 -0.79 4.12
CA PHE A 180 -10.50 -1.32 2.97
C PHE A 180 -9.87 -2.62 2.50
N MET A 181 -10.70 -3.65 2.30
CA MET A 181 -10.27 -4.95 1.80
C MET A 181 -10.60 -5.04 0.31
N PHE A 182 -9.61 -5.39 -0.50
CA PHE A 182 -9.74 -5.61 -1.95
C PHE A 182 -9.56 -7.08 -2.29
N HIS A 183 -10.22 -7.53 -3.35
CA HIS A 183 -9.93 -8.79 -4.03
C HIS A 183 -9.09 -8.55 -5.28
N TYR A 184 -9.36 -7.46 -6.02
CA TYR A 184 -8.69 -7.18 -7.28
C TYR A 184 -7.50 -6.24 -7.09
N PHE A 185 -6.29 -6.72 -7.40
CA PHE A 185 -5.06 -5.93 -7.33
C PHE A 185 -5.15 -4.61 -8.11
N ALA A 186 -5.73 -4.62 -9.31
CA ALA A 186 -5.87 -3.42 -10.14
C ALA A 186 -6.71 -2.34 -9.45
N MET A 187 -7.80 -2.72 -8.77
CA MET A 187 -8.64 -1.75 -8.04
C MET A 187 -7.87 -1.15 -6.87
N ARG A 188 -7.15 -1.97 -6.12
CA ARG A 188 -6.31 -1.51 -5.02
C ARG A 188 -5.25 -0.50 -5.48
N LYS A 189 -4.53 -0.80 -6.58
CA LYS A 189 -3.53 0.09 -7.17
C LYS A 189 -4.13 1.42 -7.60
N MET A 190 -5.27 1.37 -8.27
CA MET A 190 -6.00 2.57 -8.67
C MET A 190 -6.28 3.47 -7.46
N HIS A 191 -6.77 2.91 -6.35
CA HIS A 191 -7.07 3.69 -5.14
C HIS A 191 -5.85 4.31 -4.46
N PHE A 192 -4.66 3.72 -4.57
CA PHE A 192 -3.44 4.38 -4.10
C PHE A 192 -3.22 5.70 -4.85
N LEU A 193 -3.33 5.66 -6.17
CA LEU A 193 -2.96 6.77 -7.05
C LEU A 193 -4.06 7.83 -7.18
N MET A 194 -5.33 7.46 -7.11
CA MET A 194 -6.47 8.37 -7.34
C MET A 194 -6.49 9.64 -6.48
N ARG A 195 -5.90 9.61 -5.28
CA ARG A 195 -5.83 10.78 -4.36
C ARG A 195 -4.41 11.18 -4.02
N ALA A 196 -3.42 10.56 -4.66
CA ALA A 196 -2.03 10.73 -4.30
C ALA A 196 -1.55 12.16 -4.58
N LYS A 197 -0.85 12.73 -3.59
CA LYS A 197 -0.07 13.96 -3.70
C LYS A 197 1.43 13.71 -3.63
N ALA A 198 1.86 12.53 -3.21
CA ALA A 198 3.22 12.04 -3.37
C ALA A 198 3.27 10.51 -3.24
N LEU A 199 4.33 9.93 -3.76
CA LEU A 199 4.71 8.55 -3.53
C LEU A 199 6.08 8.51 -2.85
N VAL A 200 6.16 7.90 -1.66
CA VAL A 200 7.41 7.69 -0.93
C VAL A 200 7.70 6.19 -0.84
N VAL A 201 8.82 5.78 -1.42
CA VAL A 201 9.19 4.37 -1.60
C VAL A 201 10.43 4.07 -0.78
N PHE A 202 10.22 3.41 0.35
CA PHE A 202 11.28 2.85 1.18
C PHE A 202 11.79 1.53 0.59
N PRO A 203 12.97 1.04 1.03
CA PRO A 203 13.51 -0.23 0.57
C PRO A 203 12.51 -1.38 0.67
N GLY A 204 12.42 -2.22 -0.37
CA GLY A 204 11.34 -3.19 -0.48
C GLY A 204 11.61 -4.35 -1.43
N GLY A 205 10.58 -5.19 -1.61
CA GLY A 205 10.62 -6.36 -2.49
C GLY A 205 9.81 -6.15 -3.77
N PHE A 206 9.40 -7.23 -4.42
CA PHE A 206 8.68 -7.16 -5.69
C PHE A 206 7.40 -6.32 -5.65
N GLY A 207 6.60 -6.40 -4.59
CA GLY A 207 5.42 -5.54 -4.47
C GLY A 207 5.78 -4.04 -4.43
N THR A 208 6.90 -3.67 -3.81
CA THR A 208 7.38 -2.29 -3.79
C THR A 208 7.86 -1.83 -5.16
N PHE A 209 8.54 -2.70 -5.91
CA PHE A 209 8.96 -2.41 -7.28
C PHE A 209 7.77 -2.31 -8.24
N ASP A 210 6.80 -3.20 -8.11
CA ASP A 210 5.58 -3.23 -8.90
C ASP A 210 4.83 -1.89 -8.80
N GLU A 211 4.61 -1.41 -7.58
CA GLU A 211 3.96 -0.10 -7.36
C GLU A 211 4.83 1.09 -7.82
N LEU A 212 6.15 1.02 -7.64
CA LEU A 212 7.07 2.05 -8.14
C LEU A 212 7.00 2.18 -9.67
N PHE A 213 7.09 1.05 -10.38
CA PHE A 213 7.06 1.05 -11.84
C PHE A 213 5.67 1.37 -12.39
N ASP A 214 4.59 1.02 -11.70
CA ASP A 214 3.24 1.44 -12.07
C ASP A 214 3.11 2.96 -12.04
N ALA A 215 3.53 3.60 -10.93
CA ALA A 215 3.53 5.05 -10.80
C ALA A 215 4.45 5.74 -11.81
N LEU A 216 5.66 5.21 -12.05
CA LEU A 216 6.58 5.75 -13.05
C LEU A 216 5.99 5.67 -14.47
N THR A 217 5.39 4.53 -14.82
CA THR A 217 4.78 4.34 -16.15
C THR A 217 3.61 5.30 -16.36
N LEU A 218 2.75 5.47 -15.35
CA LEU A 218 1.62 6.39 -15.41
C LEU A 218 2.06 7.86 -15.46
N ARG A 219 3.11 8.24 -14.72
CA ARG A 219 3.72 9.58 -14.79
C ARG A 219 4.41 9.83 -16.13
N GLN A 220 5.11 8.84 -16.67
CA GLN A 220 5.79 8.91 -17.97
C GLN A 220 4.80 9.10 -19.13
N THR A 221 3.60 8.54 -19.02
CA THR A 221 2.57 8.55 -20.06
C THR A 221 1.49 9.61 -19.84
N ASP A 222 1.64 10.46 -18.81
CA ASP A 222 0.65 11.47 -18.40
C ASP A 222 -0.77 10.90 -18.19
N ARG A 223 -0.84 9.65 -17.72
CA ARG A 223 -2.09 8.94 -17.40
C ARG A 223 -2.50 9.07 -15.94
N MET A 224 -1.81 9.89 -15.17
CA MET A 224 -2.16 10.28 -13.80
C MET A 224 -1.69 11.71 -13.50
N GLN A 225 -2.17 12.28 -12.40
CA GLN A 225 -1.73 13.59 -11.93
C GLN A 225 -0.22 13.64 -11.64
N ALA A 226 0.33 14.85 -11.71
CA ALA A 226 1.72 15.08 -11.35
C ALA A 226 1.93 14.98 -9.84
N ILE A 227 2.79 14.06 -9.42
CA ILE A 227 3.23 13.89 -8.03
C ILE A 227 4.75 13.69 -7.99
N PRO A 228 5.42 14.09 -6.90
CA PRO A 228 6.79 13.70 -6.65
C PRO A 228 6.85 12.22 -6.27
N ILE A 229 7.73 11.48 -6.94
CA ILE A 229 8.09 10.11 -6.60
C ILE A 229 9.45 10.16 -5.88
N ILE A 230 9.48 9.75 -4.62
CA ILE A 230 10.64 9.83 -3.74
C ILE A 230 11.12 8.43 -3.41
N LEU A 231 12.35 8.12 -3.79
CA LEU A 231 13.07 6.92 -3.40
C LEU A 231 13.84 7.19 -2.10
N TYR A 232 13.36 6.63 -1.00
CA TYR A 232 13.94 6.84 0.32
C TYR A 232 15.10 5.87 0.58
N GLY A 233 16.26 6.39 0.99
CA GLY A 233 17.48 5.62 1.20
C GLY A 233 18.30 5.49 -0.08
N THR A 234 18.99 6.55 -0.46
CA THR A 234 19.71 6.71 -1.73
C THR A 234 20.65 5.56 -2.04
N GLU A 235 21.46 5.14 -1.04
CA GLU A 235 22.41 4.04 -1.18
C GLU A 235 21.72 2.73 -1.55
N TYR A 236 20.55 2.44 -0.97
CA TYR A 236 19.83 1.21 -1.29
C TYR A 236 19.37 1.20 -2.75
N TRP A 237 18.77 2.30 -3.20
CA TRP A 237 18.19 2.39 -4.54
C TRP A 237 19.24 2.39 -5.65
N LYS A 238 20.34 3.13 -5.47
CA LYS A 238 21.47 3.12 -6.43
C LYS A 238 22.10 1.73 -6.60
N ASN A 239 22.05 0.90 -5.57
CA ASN A 239 22.50 -0.49 -5.64
C ASN A 239 21.44 -1.44 -6.21
N ALA A 240 20.15 -1.13 -6.02
CA ALA A 240 19.06 -1.99 -6.43
C ALA A 240 18.73 -1.87 -7.92
N ILE A 241 18.87 -0.67 -8.49
CA ILE A 241 18.57 -0.38 -9.89
C ILE A 241 19.40 0.81 -10.37
N ASN A 242 19.91 0.72 -11.60
CA ASN A 242 20.58 1.81 -12.29
C ASN A 242 19.61 2.38 -13.34
N PHE A 243 19.00 3.53 -13.02
CA PHE A 243 18.02 4.16 -13.92
C PHE A 243 18.71 4.90 -15.06
N GLU A 244 19.90 5.45 -14.82
CA GLU A 244 20.74 6.09 -15.84
C GLU A 244 21.11 5.10 -16.94
N PHE A 245 21.45 3.85 -16.57
CA PHE A 245 21.65 2.77 -17.54
C PHE A 245 20.42 2.53 -18.43
N LEU A 246 19.20 2.63 -17.90
CA LEU A 246 17.99 2.50 -18.73
C LEU A 246 17.85 3.66 -19.72
N ALA A 247 18.29 4.86 -19.36
CA ALA A 247 18.31 6.00 -20.28
C ALA A 247 19.42 5.83 -21.34
N ASP A 248 20.62 5.40 -20.92
CA ASP A 248 21.76 5.12 -21.81
C ASP A 248 21.44 4.02 -22.84
N GLU A 249 20.68 3.00 -22.45
CA GLU A 249 20.20 1.93 -23.33
C GLU A 249 18.98 2.35 -24.18
N ALA A 250 18.59 3.64 -24.14
CA ALA A 250 17.48 4.23 -24.90
C ALA A 250 16.11 3.57 -24.68
N VAL A 251 15.88 2.96 -23.52
CA VAL A 251 14.57 2.37 -23.15
C VAL A 251 13.69 3.34 -22.34
N ILE A 252 14.28 4.40 -21.81
CA ILE A 252 13.60 5.58 -21.27
C ILE A 252 14.30 6.86 -21.78
N ARG A 253 13.67 8.03 -21.63
CA ARG A 253 14.26 9.32 -21.98
C ARG A 253 14.95 9.95 -20.77
N ASP A 254 15.95 10.81 -21.00
CA ASP A 254 16.62 11.58 -19.94
C ASP A 254 15.64 12.40 -19.08
N GLU A 255 14.54 12.90 -19.66
CA GLU A 255 13.53 13.60 -18.87
C GLU A 255 12.81 12.71 -17.86
N HIS A 256 12.73 11.39 -18.09
CA HIS A 256 12.11 10.44 -17.17
C HIS A 256 12.91 10.28 -15.88
N LEU A 257 14.24 10.51 -15.93
CA LEU A 257 15.07 10.54 -14.73
C LEU A 257 14.65 11.66 -13.76
N LYS A 258 14.05 12.75 -14.28
CA LYS A 258 13.54 13.86 -13.46
C LYS A 258 12.25 13.52 -12.69
N LEU A 259 11.61 12.39 -12.99
CA LEU A 259 10.46 11.90 -12.21
C LEU A 259 10.90 11.41 -10.82
N LEU A 260 12.16 10.98 -10.69
CA LEU A 260 12.73 10.40 -9.50
C LEU A 260 13.37 11.48 -8.62
N ASN A 261 13.03 11.45 -7.33
CA ASN A 261 13.68 12.22 -6.30
C ASN A 261 14.28 11.24 -5.28
N PHE A 262 15.35 11.63 -4.61
CA PHE A 262 15.95 10.84 -3.54
C PHE A 262 15.87 11.60 -2.22
N ALA A 263 15.70 10.87 -1.12
CA ALA A 263 15.74 11.44 0.21
C ALA A 263 16.39 10.46 1.19
N ASP A 264 17.17 10.98 2.13
CA ASP A 264 17.84 10.22 3.18
C ASP A 264 17.39 10.64 4.59
N SER A 265 16.45 11.58 4.69
CA SER A 265 15.83 11.99 5.97
C SER A 265 14.33 12.29 5.83
N PRO A 266 13.54 12.17 6.92
CA PRO A 266 12.11 12.50 6.88
C PRO A 266 11.84 13.95 6.44
N SER A 267 12.64 14.88 6.95
CA SER A 267 12.52 16.30 6.64
C SER A 267 12.85 16.60 5.18
N GLU A 268 13.83 15.93 4.59
CA GLU A 268 14.17 16.08 3.17
C GLU A 268 13.03 15.58 2.28
N ALA A 269 12.49 14.40 2.56
CA ALA A 269 11.33 13.87 1.83
C ALA A 269 10.13 14.83 1.92
N TRP A 270 9.85 15.37 3.10
CA TRP A 270 8.76 16.33 3.27
C TRP A 270 9.01 17.64 2.50
N ASN A 271 10.24 18.15 2.54
CA ASN A 271 10.62 19.37 1.81
C ASN A 271 10.49 19.21 0.28
N ILE A 272 10.75 18.02 -0.26
CA ILE A 272 10.52 17.72 -1.69
C ILE A 272 9.03 17.83 -2.00
N ILE A 273 8.17 17.25 -1.15
CA ILE A 273 6.71 17.27 -1.33
C ILE A 273 6.17 18.69 -1.26
N THR A 274 6.54 19.46 -0.23
CA THR A 274 6.03 20.83 -0.07
C THR A 274 6.45 21.74 -1.21
N LYS A 275 7.74 21.73 -1.58
CA LYS A 275 8.25 22.53 -2.70
C LYS A 275 7.57 22.19 -4.03
N PHE A 276 7.27 20.90 -4.25
CA PHE A 276 6.57 20.47 -5.46
C PHE A 276 5.17 21.11 -5.56
N HIS A 277 4.40 21.11 -4.46
CA HIS A 277 3.04 21.68 -4.44
C HIS A 277 3.00 23.21 -4.28
N GLU A 278 4.07 23.84 -3.78
CA GLU A 278 4.24 25.30 -3.80
C GLU A 278 4.49 25.82 -5.23
N ALA A 279 5.28 25.08 -6.01
CA ALA A 279 5.61 25.44 -7.40
C ALA A 279 4.41 25.27 -8.35
N ASP A 280 3.50 24.34 -8.05
CA ASP A 280 2.28 24.10 -8.81
C ASP A 280 1.06 23.91 -7.88
N PRO A 281 0.46 25.00 -7.39
CA PRO A 281 -0.72 24.95 -6.53
C PRO A 281 -1.94 24.33 -7.23
N GLU A 282 -1.97 24.38 -8.56
CA GLU A 282 -3.02 23.88 -9.43
C GLU A 282 -2.73 22.50 -10.02
N ALA A 283 -1.74 21.76 -9.49
CA ALA A 283 -1.55 20.33 -9.77
C ALA A 283 -2.79 19.56 -9.28
N LYS A 284 -3.86 19.61 -10.08
CA LYS A 284 -5.15 18.99 -9.82
C LYS A 284 -4.93 17.50 -9.81
N VAL A 285 -5.57 16.84 -8.86
CA VAL A 285 -5.70 15.39 -8.86
C VAL A 285 -6.56 15.03 -10.08
N ILE A 286 -5.92 14.76 -11.21
CA ILE A 286 -6.51 14.11 -12.37
C ILE A 286 -6.66 12.64 -11.97
N ALA A 287 -7.86 12.27 -11.53
CA ALA A 287 -8.16 10.87 -11.30
C ALA A 287 -7.92 10.10 -12.63
N PRO A 288 -7.11 9.02 -12.62
CA PRO A 288 -6.87 8.20 -13.80
C PRO A 288 -8.15 7.50 -14.30
#